data_AF-A0A9Q0SMZ7-F1
#
_entry.id   AF-A0A9Q0SMZ7-F1
#
_cell.length_a   1.000
_cell.length_b   1.000
_cell.length_c   1.000
_cell.angle_alpha   90.00
_cell.angle_beta   90.00
_cell.angle_gamma   90.00
#
_symmetry.space_group_name_H-M   'P 1'
#
loop_
_entity.id
_entity.type
_entity.pdbx_description
1 polymer ?
#
loop_
_entity_poly.entity_id
_entity_poly.type
_entity_poly.pdbx_seq_one_letter_code
_entity_poly.pdbx_strand_id
1 'polypeptide(L)'
;MLTHRQLATSGIPWSAHVSAIIEGDNWKTREGNLQTIWASLPAYKPDPHKEDQIIWSQHGTDKFSIATAWELIRHHSPAQDTHLLIWQKEHIPRHAFILWLAVQGRLRTRDRISTITAIPSLLCALCNQEPETHDHLFFRCHHSRTVWETVNGHAGFNLALSRVEPTHGTGRSQVTNARRMSPKHDSEARLSRFGLQHPAREE
;
A
#
# COMPACT_ATOMS: atom_id res chain seq x y z
N MET A 1 -15.85 14.82 16.51
CA MET A 1 -15.24 14.30 17.75
C MET A 1 -15.08 15.45 18.72
N LEU A 2 -15.52 15.30 19.96
CA LEU A 2 -15.35 16.32 21.00
C LEU A 2 -13.90 16.34 21.46
N THR A 3 -13.32 17.53 21.54
CA THR A 3 -11.96 17.71 22.05
C THR A 3 -11.96 17.58 23.58
N HIS A 4 -10.83 17.17 24.16
CA HIS A 4 -10.65 17.07 25.61
C HIS A 4 -11.02 18.38 26.35
N ARG A 5 -10.84 19.53 25.69
CA ARG A 5 -11.18 20.86 26.21
C ARG A 5 -12.69 21.09 26.30
N GLN A 6 -13.48 20.54 25.37
CA GLN A 6 -14.95 20.62 25.38
C GLN A 6 -15.55 19.73 26.48
N LEU A 7 -14.96 18.57 26.75
CA LEU A 7 -15.39 17.73 27.87
C LEU A 7 -15.15 18.41 29.23
N ALA A 8 -14.03 19.12 29.40
CA ALA A 8 -13.72 19.82 30.64
C ALA A 8 -14.66 20.99 30.95
N THR A 9 -15.24 21.63 29.93
CA THR A 9 -16.20 22.74 30.09
C THR A 9 -17.62 22.29 30.39
N SER A 10 -17.94 21.01 30.17
CA SER A 10 -19.29 20.45 30.38
C SER A 10 -19.75 20.45 31.85
N GLY A 11 -18.81 20.62 32.79
CA GLY A 11 -19.08 20.53 34.23
C GLY A 11 -19.38 19.09 34.72
N ILE A 12 -19.25 18.11 33.84
CA ILE A 12 -19.42 16.69 34.14
C ILE A 12 -18.10 16.17 34.75
N PRO A 13 -18.08 15.64 35.98
CA PRO A 13 -16.87 15.05 36.54
C PRO A 13 -16.42 13.84 35.71
N TRP A 14 -15.11 13.58 35.66
CA TRP A 14 -14.56 12.47 34.87
C TRP A 14 -15.08 11.09 35.32
N SER A 15 -15.58 10.99 36.55
CA SER A 15 -16.20 9.81 37.14
C SER A 15 -17.73 9.77 36.97
N ALA A 16 -18.32 10.72 36.24
CA ALA A 16 -19.76 10.73 36.02
C ALA A 16 -20.18 9.52 35.18
N HIS A 17 -21.19 8.81 35.67
CA HIS A 17 -21.87 7.78 34.91
C HIS A 17 -22.87 8.41 33.93
N VAL A 18 -23.17 7.69 32.85
CA VAL A 18 -24.22 8.05 31.90
C VAL A 18 -25.56 8.31 32.59
N SER A 19 -25.86 7.56 33.66
CA SER A 19 -27.05 7.74 34.50
C SER A 19 -27.14 9.11 35.19
N ALA A 20 -26.02 9.80 35.42
CA ALA A 20 -26.00 11.11 36.06
C ALA A 20 -26.45 12.25 35.12
N ILE A 21 -26.57 11.97 33.82
CA ILE A 21 -26.92 12.95 32.77
C ILE A 21 -28.34 12.68 32.23
N ILE A 22 -29.00 11.62 32.72
CA ILE A 22 -30.34 11.21 32.31
C ILE A 22 -31.32 11.54 33.44
N GLU A 23 -32.33 12.33 33.14
CA GLU A 23 -33.46 12.59 34.05
C GLU A 23 -34.75 12.04 33.43
N GLY A 24 -35.28 10.97 34.02
CA GLY A 24 -36.42 10.25 33.46
C GLY A 24 -36.07 9.61 32.12
N ASP A 25 -36.82 9.95 31.07
CA ASP A 25 -36.60 9.49 29.69
C ASP A 25 -35.78 10.49 28.85
N ASN A 26 -35.31 11.60 29.44
CA ASN A 26 -34.66 12.68 28.70
C ASN A 26 -33.20 12.89 29.14
N TRP A 27 -32.31 13.03 28.15
CA TRP A 27 -30.92 13.39 28.36
C TRP A 27 -30.81 14.90 28.62
N LYS A 28 -30.32 15.27 29.80
CA LYS A 28 -30.05 16.67 30.15
C LYS A 28 -28.57 16.99 29.99
N THR A 29 -28.17 17.37 28.78
CA THR A 29 -26.85 17.98 28.56
C THR A 29 -26.94 19.49 28.56
N ARG A 30 -25.95 20.16 29.17
CA ARG A 30 -25.85 21.63 29.19
C ARG A 30 -25.24 22.20 27.91
N GLU A 31 -24.65 21.36 27.06
CA GLU A 31 -23.94 21.79 25.84
C GLU A 31 -24.80 21.55 24.58
N GLY A 32 -25.21 22.65 23.93
CA GLY A 32 -26.13 22.61 22.78
C GLY A 32 -25.61 21.91 21.52
N ASN A 33 -24.30 21.69 21.39
CA ASN A 33 -23.70 20.92 20.28
C ASN A 33 -23.84 19.41 20.45
N LEU A 34 -24.03 18.92 21.68
CA LEU A 34 -24.24 17.49 21.97
C LEU A 34 -25.69 17.09 21.73
N GLN A 35 -26.63 17.99 21.97
CA GLN A 35 -28.06 17.72 21.78
C GLN A 35 -28.38 17.21 20.36
N THR A 36 -27.76 17.78 19.32
CA THR A 36 -27.98 17.39 17.92
C THR A 36 -27.43 15.99 17.62
N ILE A 37 -26.25 15.66 18.14
CA ILE A 37 -25.63 14.34 17.94
C ILE A 37 -26.47 13.29 18.68
N TRP A 38 -26.92 13.58 19.90
CA TRP A 38 -27.74 12.66 20.69
C TRP A 38 -29.14 12.47 20.12
N ALA A 39 -29.78 13.53 19.60
CA ALA A 39 -31.07 13.42 18.93
C ALA A 39 -31.02 12.55 17.67
N SER A 40 -29.83 12.35 17.09
CA SER A 40 -29.62 11.48 15.93
C SER A 40 -29.38 10.02 16.28
N LEU A 41 -29.15 9.70 17.56
CA LEU A 41 -29.00 8.32 18.02
C LEU A 41 -30.40 7.68 18.17
N PRO A 42 -30.59 6.42 17.76
CA PRO A 42 -31.83 5.70 18.06
C PRO A 42 -32.03 5.66 19.58
N ALA A 43 -33.30 5.60 20.02
CA ALA A 43 -33.72 5.69 21.42
C ALA A 43 -33.11 4.57 22.31
N TYR A 44 -31.82 4.71 22.61
CA TYR A 44 -31.07 3.81 23.46
C TYR A 44 -31.32 4.23 24.90
N LYS A 45 -31.99 3.35 25.65
CA LYS A 45 -32.21 3.50 27.09
C LYS A 45 -31.15 2.66 27.82
N PRO A 46 -30.13 3.27 28.45
CA PRO A 46 -29.17 2.53 29.24
C PRO A 46 -29.88 1.92 30.46
N ASP A 47 -29.68 0.63 30.67
CA ASP A 47 -30.20 -0.09 31.84
C ASP A 47 -29.17 0.02 32.98
N PRO A 48 -29.50 0.68 34.11
CA PRO A 48 -28.57 0.86 35.23
C PRO A 48 -28.20 -0.45 35.93
N HIS A 49 -28.89 -1.56 35.64
CA HIS A 49 -28.61 -2.87 36.20
C HIS A 49 -27.83 -3.78 35.26
N LYS A 50 -27.52 -3.31 34.04
CA LYS A 50 -26.75 -4.06 33.04
C LYS A 50 -25.36 -3.47 32.92
N GLU A 51 -24.34 -4.30 33.05
CA GLU A 51 -22.96 -3.89 32.80
C GLU A 51 -22.74 -3.59 31.31
N ASP A 52 -21.94 -2.55 31.03
CA ASP A 52 -21.55 -2.18 29.68
C ASP A 52 -20.70 -3.28 29.04
N GLN A 53 -21.02 -3.62 27.79
CA GLN A 53 -20.29 -4.61 27.01
C GLN A 53 -19.76 -3.97 25.72
N ILE A 54 -18.49 -4.23 25.42
CA ILE A 54 -17.88 -3.83 24.15
C ILE A 54 -18.27 -4.88 23.11
N ILE A 55 -19.06 -4.47 22.11
CA ILE A 55 -19.58 -5.35 21.06
C ILE A 55 -18.99 -4.96 19.71
N TRP A 56 -18.55 -5.94 18.93
CA TRP A 56 -18.07 -5.73 17.56
C TRP A 56 -19.25 -5.78 16.56
N SER A 57 -19.78 -4.64 16.15
CA SER A 57 -21.06 -4.57 15.40
C SER A 57 -20.99 -4.89 13.90
N GLN A 58 -19.80 -5.08 13.32
CA GLN A 58 -19.61 -4.97 11.87
C GLN A 58 -19.54 -6.31 11.10
N HIS A 59 -19.74 -7.47 11.74
CA HIS A 59 -19.59 -8.75 11.03
C HIS A 59 -20.59 -9.85 11.44
N GLY A 60 -21.71 -9.47 12.07
CA GLY A 60 -22.72 -10.43 12.55
C GLY A 60 -22.25 -11.28 13.75
N THR A 61 -21.05 -11.02 14.27
CA THR A 61 -20.50 -11.66 15.46
C THR A 61 -20.16 -10.59 16.49
N ASP A 62 -20.74 -10.69 17.68
CA ASP A 62 -20.49 -9.74 18.78
C ASP A 62 -19.07 -9.81 19.35
N LYS A 63 -18.25 -10.77 18.87
CA LYS A 63 -16.88 -11.00 19.30
C LYS A 63 -15.88 -10.35 18.35
N PHE A 64 -14.91 -9.64 18.93
CA PHE A 64 -13.76 -9.15 18.19
C PHE A 64 -12.85 -10.29 17.73
N SER A 65 -12.36 -10.20 16.50
CA SER A 65 -11.25 -11.01 16.02
C SER A 65 -10.33 -10.16 15.12
N ILE A 66 -9.04 -10.50 15.10
CA ILE A 66 -8.09 -9.84 14.18
C ILE A 66 -8.50 -10.08 12.73
N ALA A 67 -9.05 -11.24 12.41
CA ALA A 67 -9.53 -11.56 11.06
C ALA A 67 -10.65 -10.63 10.61
N THR A 68 -11.69 -10.44 11.44
CA THR A 68 -12.81 -9.53 11.13
C THR A 68 -12.37 -8.07 11.09
N ALA A 69 -11.43 -7.67 11.95
CA ALA A 69 -10.86 -6.33 11.92
C ALA A 69 -10.03 -6.08 10.65
N TRP A 70 -9.22 -7.08 10.23
CA TRP A 70 -8.45 -7.02 9.00
C TRP A 70 -9.36 -6.92 7.77
N GLU A 71 -10.42 -7.73 7.71
CA GLU A 71 -11.37 -7.71 6.59
C GLU A 71 -12.12 -6.37 6.50
N LEU A 72 -12.42 -5.73 7.63
CA LEU A 72 -13.04 -4.42 7.66
C LEU A 72 -12.13 -3.31 7.13
N ILE A 73 -10.84 -3.37 7.45
CA ILE A 73 -9.89 -2.28 7.16
C ILE A 73 -9.25 -2.45 5.79
N ARG A 74 -9.14 -3.69 5.29
CA ARG A 74 -8.45 -3.95 4.02
C ARG A 74 -9.22 -3.38 2.84
N HIS A 75 -8.49 -2.84 1.88
CA HIS A 75 -9.05 -2.52 0.58
C HIS A 75 -9.02 -3.77 -0.30
N HIS A 76 -10.19 -4.21 -0.76
CA HIS A 76 -10.28 -5.28 -1.74
C HIS A 76 -9.85 -4.73 -3.10
N SER A 77 -8.76 -5.28 -3.65
CA SER A 77 -8.32 -5.02 -5.01
C SER A 77 -8.09 -6.35 -5.73
N PRO A 78 -8.28 -6.41 -7.06
CA PRO A 78 -7.88 -7.57 -7.84
C PRO A 78 -6.41 -7.88 -7.56
N ALA A 79 -6.09 -9.17 -7.46
CA ALA A 79 -4.70 -9.59 -7.35
C ALA A 79 -3.93 -9.05 -8.57
N GLN A 80 -2.88 -8.28 -8.32
CA GLN A 80 -1.97 -7.85 -9.37
C GLN A 80 -0.89 -8.93 -9.56
N ASP A 81 -0.69 -9.37 -10.80
CA ASP A 81 0.32 -10.38 -11.15
C ASP A 81 1.77 -9.89 -10.94
N THR A 82 1.95 -8.61 -10.62
CA THR A 82 3.25 -7.99 -10.32
C THR A 82 3.97 -8.65 -9.13
N HIS A 83 3.23 -9.28 -8.21
CA HIS A 83 3.84 -9.99 -7.08
C HIS A 83 4.74 -11.15 -7.53
N LEU A 84 4.39 -11.82 -8.63
CA LEU A 84 5.21 -12.90 -9.20
C LEU A 84 6.52 -12.34 -9.74
N LEU A 85 6.53 -11.15 -10.33
CA LEU A 85 7.76 -10.53 -10.82
C LEU A 85 8.69 -10.10 -9.67
N ILE A 86 8.11 -9.64 -8.57
CA ILE A 86 8.87 -9.03 -7.46
C ILE A 86 9.45 -10.09 -6.53
N TRP A 87 8.66 -11.10 -6.16
CA TRP A 87 8.95 -12.03 -5.06
C TRP A 87 9.40 -13.42 -5.53
N GLN A 88 10.29 -13.46 -6.51
CA GLN A 88 10.92 -14.72 -6.94
C GLN A 88 11.91 -15.23 -5.90
N LYS A 89 11.96 -16.56 -5.71
CA LYS A 89 12.79 -17.22 -4.68
C LYS A 89 14.30 -16.94 -4.88
N GLU A 90 14.70 -16.70 -6.11
CA GLU A 90 16.09 -16.46 -6.51
C GLU A 90 16.49 -14.98 -6.40
N HIS A 91 15.55 -14.08 -6.11
CA HIS A 91 15.85 -12.66 -5.96
C HIS A 91 16.50 -12.37 -4.62
N ILE A 92 17.55 -11.55 -4.65
CA ILE A 92 18.13 -10.96 -3.45
C ILE A 92 17.04 -10.10 -2.77
N PRO A 93 16.68 -10.35 -1.49
CA PRO A 93 15.56 -9.67 -0.83
C PRO A 93 15.63 -8.14 -0.88
N ARG A 94 16.84 -7.59 -0.79
CA ARG A 94 17.08 -6.14 -0.91
C ARG A 94 16.64 -5.61 -2.29
N HIS A 95 16.95 -6.31 -3.37
CA HIS A 95 16.57 -5.89 -4.72
C HIS A 95 15.08 -6.05 -4.95
N ALA A 96 14.48 -7.15 -4.48
CA ALA A 96 13.03 -7.36 -4.53
C ALA A 96 12.29 -6.24 -3.79
N PHE A 97 12.77 -5.82 -2.61
CA PHE A 97 12.18 -4.71 -1.86
C PHE A 97 12.30 -3.37 -2.59
N ILE A 98 13.47 -3.07 -3.17
CA ILE A 98 13.66 -1.84 -3.96
C ILE A 98 12.75 -1.85 -5.20
N LEU A 99 12.67 -2.98 -5.90
CA LEU A 99 11.79 -3.15 -7.06
C LEU A 99 10.32 -3.00 -6.68
N TRP A 100 9.90 -3.56 -5.55
CA TRP A 100 8.55 -3.39 -5.04
C TRP A 100 8.22 -1.91 -4.79
N LEU A 101 9.13 -1.18 -4.14
CA LEU A 101 8.98 0.27 -3.96
C LEU A 101 8.96 1.01 -5.30
N ALA A 102 9.73 0.57 -6.28
CA ALA A 102 9.73 1.16 -7.62
C ALA A 102 8.37 0.95 -8.31
N VAL A 103 7.86 -0.28 -8.35
CA VAL A 103 6.55 -0.59 -8.95
C VAL A 103 5.42 0.22 -8.31
N GLN A 104 5.49 0.47 -7.00
CA GLN A 104 4.51 1.29 -6.28
C GLN A 104 4.71 2.81 -6.47
N GLY A 105 5.77 3.25 -7.17
CA GLY A 105 6.14 4.66 -7.27
C GLY A 105 6.49 5.26 -5.90
N ARG A 106 7.01 4.43 -4.98
CA ARG A 106 7.26 4.77 -3.57
C ARG A 106 8.73 5.05 -3.24
N LEU A 107 9.64 5.00 -4.21
CA LEU A 107 11.03 5.40 -4.01
C LEU A 107 11.17 6.89 -3.65
N ARG A 108 12.24 7.21 -2.92
CA ARG A 108 12.58 8.59 -2.54
C ARG A 108 13.38 9.27 -3.63
N THR A 109 12.73 9.60 -4.74
CA THR A 109 13.28 10.44 -5.79
C THR A 109 13.37 11.90 -5.33
N ARG A 110 14.26 12.70 -5.92
CA ARG A 110 14.49 14.09 -5.47
C ARG A 110 13.24 14.96 -5.50
N ASP A 111 12.36 14.79 -6.50
CA ASP A 111 11.05 15.47 -6.55
C ASP A 111 10.17 15.23 -5.32
N ARG A 112 10.28 14.06 -4.68
CA ARG A 112 9.54 13.73 -3.46
C ARG A 112 10.28 14.19 -2.22
N ILE A 113 11.60 14.04 -2.19
CA ILE A 113 12.43 14.52 -1.07
C ILE A 113 12.28 16.04 -0.90
N SER A 114 12.21 16.79 -2.00
CA SER A 114 12.06 18.25 -1.96
C SER A 114 10.76 18.74 -1.31
N THR A 115 9.75 17.87 -1.18
CA THR A 115 8.50 18.22 -0.47
C THR A 115 8.65 18.21 1.05
N ILE A 116 9.67 17.54 1.58
CA ILE A 116 9.89 17.34 3.01
C ILE A 116 11.09 18.15 3.50
N THR A 117 12.11 18.33 2.67
CA THR A 117 13.34 19.02 3.04
C THR A 117 13.94 19.78 1.86
N ALA A 118 14.67 20.86 2.15
CA ALA A 118 15.39 21.61 1.14
C ALA A 118 16.55 20.77 0.59
N ILE A 119 16.62 20.65 -0.73
CA ILE A 119 17.69 19.93 -1.43
C ILE A 119 18.38 20.86 -2.43
N PRO A 120 19.68 20.67 -2.68
CA PRO A 120 20.48 21.60 -3.50
C PRO A 120 20.13 21.56 -5.00
N SER A 121 19.53 20.48 -5.48
CA SER A 121 19.15 20.31 -6.88
C SER A 121 18.01 19.30 -7.00
N LEU A 122 17.15 19.49 -8.01
CA LEU A 122 16.12 18.53 -8.40
C LEU A 122 16.57 17.61 -9.54
N LEU A 123 17.75 17.86 -10.13
CA LEU A 123 18.22 17.13 -11.31
C LEU A 123 18.49 15.65 -10.98
N CYS A 124 18.27 14.78 -11.96
CA CYS A 124 18.49 13.34 -11.90
C CYS A 124 19.93 12.99 -11.51
N ALA A 125 20.11 12.06 -10.57
CA ALA A 125 21.44 11.68 -10.07
C ALA A 125 22.31 11.04 -11.14
N LEU A 126 21.67 10.47 -12.17
CA LEU A 126 22.33 9.75 -13.24
C LEU A 126 22.73 10.69 -14.37
N CYS A 127 21.78 11.37 -15.00
CA CYS A 127 22.06 12.20 -16.18
C CYS A 127 22.32 13.68 -15.89
N ASN A 128 21.93 14.18 -14.71
CA ASN A 128 22.02 15.59 -14.33
C ASN A 128 21.41 16.59 -15.36
N GLN A 129 20.39 16.16 -16.14
CA GLN A 129 19.79 16.94 -17.23
C GLN A 129 18.31 17.28 -17.00
N GLU A 130 17.51 16.33 -16.49
CA GLU A 130 16.09 16.51 -16.19
C GLU A 130 15.82 16.31 -14.70
N PRO A 131 14.69 16.80 -14.16
CA PRO A 131 14.29 16.52 -12.78
C PRO A 131 14.19 15.02 -12.48
N GLU A 132 14.71 14.61 -11.32
CA GLU A 132 14.62 13.23 -10.84
C GLU A 132 13.18 12.93 -10.39
N THR A 133 12.44 12.27 -11.26
CA THR A 133 11.14 11.66 -10.95
C THR A 133 11.26 10.15 -11.10
N HIS A 134 10.27 9.41 -10.58
CA HIS A 134 10.25 7.96 -10.75
C HIS A 134 10.23 7.54 -12.24
N ASP A 135 9.41 8.23 -13.04
CA ASP A 135 9.29 8.00 -14.48
C ASP A 135 10.61 8.30 -15.21
N HIS A 136 11.24 9.42 -14.88
CA HIS A 136 12.53 9.77 -15.45
C HIS A 136 13.62 8.76 -15.04
N LEU A 137 13.74 8.47 -13.74
CA LEU A 137 14.80 7.62 -13.20
C LEU A 137 14.78 6.20 -13.80
N PHE A 138 13.61 5.61 -14.04
CA PHE A 138 13.54 4.23 -14.53
C PHE A 138 13.32 4.09 -16.03
N PHE A 139 12.64 5.04 -16.69
CA PHE A 139 12.16 4.83 -18.06
C PHE A 139 12.68 5.87 -19.06
N ARG A 140 12.86 7.13 -18.65
CA ARG A 140 13.24 8.19 -19.60
C ARG A 140 14.72 8.53 -19.59
N CYS A 141 15.39 8.38 -18.44
CA CYS A 141 16.81 8.68 -18.29
C CYS A 141 17.64 7.85 -19.28
N HIS A 142 18.56 8.50 -20.00
CA HIS A 142 19.37 7.82 -21.01
C HIS A 142 20.23 6.71 -20.41
N HIS A 143 20.76 6.88 -19.19
CA HIS A 143 21.51 5.84 -18.49
C HIS A 143 20.66 4.60 -18.23
N SER A 144 19.45 4.80 -17.69
CA SER A 144 18.53 3.71 -17.39
C SER A 144 18.07 3.01 -18.67
N ARG A 145 17.85 3.77 -19.76
CA ARG A 145 17.53 3.21 -21.07
C ARG A 145 18.61 2.26 -21.58
N THR A 146 19.89 2.65 -21.50
CA THR A 146 21.00 1.77 -21.90
C THR A 146 21.04 0.48 -21.08
N VAL A 147 20.74 0.55 -19.77
CA VAL A 147 20.63 -0.65 -18.93
C VAL A 147 19.50 -1.54 -19.43
N TRP A 148 18.32 -0.98 -19.71
CA TRP A 148 17.17 -1.73 -20.21
C TRP A 148 17.40 -2.35 -21.59
N GLU A 149 18.07 -1.65 -22.50
CA GLU A 149 18.46 -2.20 -23.81
C GLU A 149 19.36 -3.43 -23.64
N THR A 150 20.33 -3.35 -22.73
CA THR A 150 21.22 -4.47 -22.41
C THR A 150 20.44 -5.65 -21.82
N VAL A 151 19.59 -5.39 -20.83
CA VAL A 151 18.75 -6.41 -20.19
C VAL A 151 17.82 -7.07 -21.21
N ASN A 152 17.15 -6.29 -22.06
CA ASN A 152 16.27 -6.79 -23.11
C ASN A 152 17.02 -7.65 -24.14
N GLY A 153 18.25 -7.24 -24.50
CA GLY A 153 19.13 -8.02 -25.36
C GLY A 153 19.49 -9.39 -24.78
N HIS A 154 19.74 -9.48 -23.47
CA HIS A 154 20.04 -10.74 -22.79
C HIS A 154 18.80 -11.60 -22.50
N ALA A 155 17.67 -10.98 -22.17
CA ALA A 155 16.46 -11.67 -21.78
C ALA A 155 15.63 -12.18 -22.97
N GLY A 156 15.93 -11.73 -24.20
CA GLY A 156 15.17 -12.10 -25.40
C GLY A 156 13.74 -11.55 -25.40
N PHE A 157 13.42 -10.62 -24.51
CA PHE A 157 12.13 -9.93 -24.43
C PHE A 157 12.30 -8.45 -24.78
N ASN A 158 11.29 -7.90 -25.46
CA ASN A 158 11.17 -6.46 -25.66
C ASN A 158 10.24 -5.92 -24.59
N LEU A 159 10.77 -5.68 -23.38
CA LEU A 159 10.01 -5.02 -22.32
C LEU A 159 9.83 -3.56 -22.75
N ALA A 160 8.71 -3.27 -23.42
CA ALA A 160 8.24 -1.91 -23.58
C ALA A 160 7.83 -1.43 -22.19
N LEU A 161 8.74 -0.75 -21.50
CA LEU A 161 8.50 -0.18 -20.19
C LEU A 161 7.68 1.09 -20.33
N SER A 162 6.39 0.94 -20.60
CA SER A 162 5.43 1.98 -20.34
C SER A 162 5.08 1.99 -18.86
N ARG A 163 4.81 3.20 -18.36
CA ARG A 163 4.33 3.44 -17.00
C ARG A 163 3.19 2.48 -16.66
N VAL A 164 3.35 1.70 -15.58
CA VAL A 164 2.21 1.06 -14.92
C VAL A 164 1.45 2.19 -14.20
N GLU A 165 0.41 2.70 -14.85
CA GLU A 165 -0.49 3.68 -14.26
C GLU A 165 -1.09 3.09 -12.97
N PRO A 166 -1.00 3.76 -11.81
CA PRO A 166 -1.73 3.35 -10.62
C PRO A 166 -3.22 3.55 -10.93
N THR A 167 -3.97 2.47 -11.08
CA THR A 167 -5.43 2.55 -11.27
C THR A 167 -6.09 3.06 -10.01
N HIS A 168 -6.19 4.38 -9.87
CA HIS A 168 -7.17 4.99 -8.98
C HIS A 168 -8.55 4.81 -9.60
N GLY A 169 -9.35 3.89 -9.03
CA GLY A 169 -10.81 3.92 -8.99
C GLY A 169 -11.59 4.07 -10.30
N THR A 170 -12.53 3.14 -10.50
CA THR A 170 -13.67 3.23 -11.45
C THR A 170 -13.35 3.27 -12.94
N GLY A 171 -13.43 2.10 -13.59
CA GLY A 171 -13.49 2.04 -15.05
C GLY A 171 -12.99 0.73 -15.62
N ARG A 172 -13.93 -0.15 -15.94
CA ARG A 172 -13.74 -1.37 -16.72
C ARG A 172 -12.98 -1.03 -18.01
N SER A 173 -11.77 -1.57 -18.21
CA SER A 173 -11.27 -1.99 -19.54
C SER A 173 -9.94 -2.72 -19.50
N GLN A 174 -10.03 -3.96 -19.97
CA GLN A 174 -9.14 -4.70 -20.87
C GLN A 174 -7.64 -4.36 -20.87
N VAL A 175 -6.86 -5.36 -20.43
CA VAL A 175 -5.47 -5.55 -20.80
C VAL A 175 -5.39 -5.75 -22.32
N THR A 176 -4.74 -4.84 -23.04
CA THR A 176 -4.34 -5.09 -24.42
C THR A 176 -3.17 -6.07 -24.41
N ASN A 177 -3.50 -7.33 -24.68
CA ASN A 177 -2.66 -8.45 -25.10
C ASN A 177 -1.15 -8.19 -25.21
N ALA A 178 -0.39 -8.72 -24.25
CA ALA A 178 0.94 -9.26 -24.56
C ALA A 178 0.72 -10.47 -25.49
N ARG A 179 0.96 -10.28 -26.79
CA ARG A 179 0.89 -11.36 -27.77
C ARG A 179 1.97 -12.37 -27.41
N ARG A 180 1.60 -13.47 -26.76
CA ARG A 180 2.46 -14.66 -26.60
C ARG A 180 2.74 -15.19 -28.01
N MET A 181 3.87 -14.81 -28.60
CA MET A 181 4.40 -15.52 -29.77
C MET A 181 5.00 -16.83 -29.26
N SER A 182 4.51 -17.93 -29.84
CA SER A 182 4.99 -19.28 -29.55
C SER A 182 6.50 -19.38 -29.72
N PRO A 183 7.19 -20.21 -28.91
CA PRO A 183 8.59 -20.54 -29.17
C PRO A 183 8.67 -21.17 -30.56
N LYS A 184 9.50 -20.59 -31.44
CA LYS A 184 9.98 -21.35 -32.59
C LYS A 184 10.82 -22.48 -32.01
N HIS A 185 10.33 -23.69 -32.23
CA HIS A 185 11.09 -24.91 -32.09
C HIS A 185 12.33 -24.75 -32.99
N ASP A 186 13.50 -24.62 -32.39
CA ASP A 186 14.75 -25.02 -33.02
C ASP A 186 15.67 -25.58 -31.93
N SER A 187 15.98 -26.85 -32.14
CA SER A 187 16.69 -27.80 -31.31
C SER A 187 18.16 -27.43 -31.08
N GLU A 188 18.64 -27.81 -29.89
CA GLU A 188 19.98 -28.36 -29.65
C GLU A 188 21.14 -27.83 -30.51
N ALA A 189 21.87 -26.83 -29.98
CA ALA A 189 23.34 -26.79 -30.06
C ALA A 189 23.88 -25.53 -29.39
N ARG A 190 24.42 -25.66 -28.17
CA ARG A 190 25.65 -25.00 -27.65
C ARG A 190 25.68 -25.04 -26.12
N LEU A 191 25.81 -26.24 -25.57
CA LEU A 191 26.43 -26.45 -24.25
C LEU A 191 27.77 -27.15 -24.45
N SER A 192 28.79 -26.37 -24.83
CA SER A 192 30.19 -26.78 -24.76
C SER A 192 31.09 -25.57 -25.02
N ARG A 193 31.19 -24.64 -24.06
CA ARG A 193 32.21 -23.59 -24.08
C ARG A 193 32.56 -22.98 -22.72
N PHE A 194 32.64 -23.80 -21.68
CA PHE A 194 33.46 -23.48 -20.52
C PHE A 194 34.12 -24.76 -20.03
N GLY A 195 35.27 -25.07 -20.61
CA GLY A 195 36.17 -26.07 -20.07
C GLY A 195 36.78 -25.54 -18.78
N LEU A 196 36.46 -26.18 -17.66
CA LEU A 196 37.26 -26.13 -16.45
C LEU A 196 37.43 -27.56 -15.96
N GLN A 197 38.66 -28.05 -16.12
CA GLN A 197 39.17 -29.33 -15.67
C GLN A 197 38.98 -29.47 -14.15
N HIS A 198 38.58 -30.67 -13.72
CA HIS A 198 38.75 -31.16 -12.35
C HIS A 198 40.22 -31.03 -11.88
N PRO A 199 40.43 -30.99 -10.55
CA PRO A 199 41.24 -32.08 -9.99
C PRO A 199 40.58 -32.79 -8.81
N ALA A 200 40.84 -34.09 -8.77
CA ALA A 200 40.52 -35.03 -7.72
C ALA A 200 41.45 -34.88 -6.49
N ARG A 201 40.96 -35.36 -5.34
CA ARG A 201 41.66 -35.87 -4.15
C ARG A 201 40.60 -36.73 -3.43
N GLU A 202 40.68 -38.05 -3.30
CA GLU A 202 41.62 -38.89 -2.50
C GLU A 202 41.87 -38.22 -1.12
N GLU A 203 41.44 -38.74 0.02
CA GLU A 203 41.13 -40.11 0.49
C GLU A 203 39.87 -40.15 1.37
#